data_AF-A0A369QIZ9-F1
#
_entry.id   AF-A0A369QIZ9-F1
#
_cell.length_a   1.000
_cell.length_b   1.000
_cell.length_c   1.000
_cell.angle_alpha   90.00
_cell.angle_beta   90.00
_cell.angle_gamma   90.00
#
_symmetry.space_group_name_H-M   'P 1'
#
loop_
_entity.id
_entity.type
_entity.pdbx_description
1 polymer ?
#
loop_
_entity_poly.entity_id
_entity_poly.type
_entity_poly.pdbx_seq_one_letter_code
_entity_poly.pdbx_strand_id
1 'polypeptide(L)'
;MHVNFSPVIVYEGWQQDYRELFEELNAVVHPKVKEQMSCEVNFLTHNFWQHEANLAINPKAESLIWTPETQETKRSQFGGINVRYQHQLKNQLISEFKQLHQEIIPWCPIRYIF
;
A
#
# COMPACT_ATOMS: atom_id res chain seq x y z
N MET A 1 13.15 -15.35 -0.31
CA MET A 1 13.35 -13.88 -0.28
C MET A 1 11.97 -13.22 -0.32
N HIS A 2 11.78 -11.99 0.17
CA HIS A 2 10.49 -11.32 0.03
C HIS A 2 10.64 -9.85 -0.36
N VAL A 3 9.67 -9.34 -1.13
CA VAL A 3 9.47 -7.91 -1.36
C VAL A 3 8.32 -7.42 -0.51
N ASN A 4 8.41 -6.20 0.01
CA ASN A 4 7.36 -5.61 0.82
C ASN A 4 6.83 -4.35 0.13
N PHE A 5 5.54 -4.36 -0.21
CA PHE A 5 4.84 -3.19 -0.74
C PHE A 5 4.18 -2.45 0.42
N SER A 6 4.91 -1.51 1.02
CA SER A 6 4.43 -0.76 2.19
C SER A 6 5.01 0.66 2.26
N PRO A 7 4.16 1.68 2.53
CA PRO A 7 2.71 1.62 2.47
C PRO A 7 2.22 1.56 1.02
N VAL A 8 1.11 0.85 0.77
CA VAL A 8 0.32 1.06 -0.45
C VAL A 8 -0.54 2.30 -0.27
N ILE A 9 -0.31 3.30 -1.12
CA ILE A 9 -1.01 4.59 -1.11
C ILE A 9 -1.89 4.66 -2.35
N VAL A 10 -3.16 5.00 -2.14
CA VAL A 10 -4.19 5.13 -3.17
C VAL A 10 -4.52 6.60 -3.34
N TYR A 11 -4.24 7.10 -4.54
CA TYR A 11 -4.50 8.45 -5.04
C TYR A 11 -4.95 8.36 -6.50
N GLU A 12 -5.45 9.43 -7.08
CA GLU A 12 -5.80 9.42 -8.51
C GLU A 12 -4.58 9.05 -9.37
N GLY A 13 -4.70 7.98 -10.18
CA GLY A 13 -3.61 7.48 -11.02
C GLY A 13 -2.79 6.32 -10.42
N TRP A 14 -2.98 5.97 -9.15
CA TRP A 14 -2.18 4.95 -8.46
C TRP A 14 -2.03 3.62 -9.22
N GLN A 15 -3.07 3.16 -9.92
CA GLN A 15 -3.03 1.89 -10.66
C GLN A 15 -1.98 1.90 -11.77
N GLN A 16 -1.77 3.04 -12.43
CA GLN A 16 -0.77 3.18 -13.48
C GLN A 16 0.64 3.17 -12.89
N ASP A 17 0.85 3.89 -11.79
CA ASP A 17 2.16 3.93 -11.12
C ASP A 17 2.55 2.53 -10.57
N TYR A 18 1.59 1.79 -10.00
CA TYR A 18 1.85 0.42 -9.55
C TYR A 18 2.03 -0.56 -10.72
N ARG A 19 1.39 -0.33 -11.87
CA ARG A 19 1.64 -1.09 -13.10
C ARG A 19 3.09 -0.93 -13.53
N GLU A 20 3.55 0.31 -13.65
CA GLU A 20 4.93 0.63 -14.04
C GLU A 20 5.93 0.03 -13.05
N LEU A 21 5.67 0.14 -11.74
CA LEU A 21 6.49 -0.51 -10.71
C LEU A 21 6.57 -2.03 -10.88
N PHE A 22 5.43 -2.69 -11.13
CA PHE A 22 5.41 -4.14 -11.32
C PHE A 22 6.10 -4.57 -12.62
N GLU A 23 5.95 -3.80 -13.70
CA GLU A 23 6.62 -4.05 -14.98
C GLU A 23 8.14 -3.90 -14.84
N GLU A 24 8.60 -2.85 -14.15
CA GLU A 24 10.01 -2.65 -13.85
C GLU A 24 10.54 -3.81 -12.99
N LEU A 25 9.85 -4.17 -11.91
CA LEU A 25 10.21 -5.31 -11.07
C LEU A 25 10.28 -6.61 -11.88
N ASN A 26 9.33 -6.82 -12.79
CA ASN A 26 9.30 -7.98 -13.66
C ASN A 26 10.48 -8.00 -14.64
N ALA A 27 10.95 -6.84 -15.10
CA ALA A 27 12.09 -6.72 -16.01
C ALA A 27 13.44 -6.93 -15.28
N VAL A 28 13.61 -6.37 -14.09
CA VAL A 28 14.92 -6.32 -13.40
C VAL A 28 15.22 -7.55 -12.55
N VAL A 29 14.20 -8.22 -12.00
CA VAL A 29 14.43 -9.36 -11.08
C VAL A 29 14.88 -10.59 -11.87
N HIS A 30 16.05 -11.11 -11.51
CA HIS A 30 16.62 -12.29 -12.16
C HIS A 30 15.71 -13.53 -12.02
N PRO A 31 15.55 -14.38 -13.06
CA PRO A 31 14.64 -15.53 -13.04
C PRO A 31 14.78 -16.46 -11.82
N LYS A 32 16.01 -16.80 -11.43
CA LYS A 32 16.28 -17.62 -10.23
C LYS A 32 15.77 -17.00 -8.92
N VAL A 33 15.69 -15.67 -8.84
CA VAL A 33 15.15 -14.99 -7.65
C VAL A 33 13.63 -15.08 -7.67
N LYS A 34 12.99 -14.93 -8.85
CA LYS A 34 11.53 -15.05 -9.01
C LYS A 34 10.99 -16.37 -8.46
N GLU A 35 11.72 -17.48 -8.66
CA GLU A 35 11.34 -18.83 -8.18
C GLU A 35 11.21 -18.93 -6.65
N GLN A 36 11.85 -18.02 -5.89
CA GLN A 36 11.91 -18.08 -4.42
C GLN A 36 11.35 -16.83 -3.74
N MET A 37 10.78 -15.92 -4.53
CA MET A 37 10.30 -14.63 -4.06
C MET A 37 8.80 -14.68 -3.77
N SER A 38 8.40 -13.99 -2.72
CA SER A 38 7.00 -13.75 -2.37
C SER A 38 6.84 -12.30 -1.94
N CYS A 39 5.61 -11.82 -1.82
CA CYS A 39 5.36 -10.46 -1.36
C CYS A 39 4.46 -10.37 -0.15
N GLU A 40 4.62 -9.26 0.56
CA GLU A 40 3.77 -8.81 1.66
C GLU A 40 3.26 -7.41 1.29
N VAL A 41 1.99 -7.13 1.55
CA VAL A 41 1.35 -5.88 1.11
C VAL A 41 0.64 -5.23 2.29
N ASN A 42 1.00 -3.99 2.62
CA ASN A 42 0.35 -3.24 3.69
C ASN A 42 -0.16 -1.92 3.15
N PHE A 43 -1.49 -1.73 3.14
CA PHE A 43 -2.06 -0.44 2.79
C PHE A 43 -1.80 0.58 3.88
N LEU A 44 -1.70 1.84 3.46
CA LEU A 44 -1.47 2.97 4.33
C LEU A 44 -2.38 2.92 5.57
N THR A 45 -1.73 2.91 6.73
CA THR A 45 -2.35 3.17 8.02
C THR A 45 -1.54 4.27 8.65
N HIS A 46 -2.19 5.39 8.92
CA HIS A 46 -1.56 6.58 9.47
C HIS A 46 -1.87 6.71 10.96
N ASN A 47 -0.99 7.36 11.71
CA ASN A 47 -1.22 7.67 13.12
C ASN A 47 -1.57 9.14 13.25
N PHE A 48 -2.59 9.47 14.06
CA PHE A 48 -3.03 10.86 14.21
C PHE A 48 -1.90 11.80 14.71
N TRP A 49 -1.07 11.35 15.64
CA TRP A 49 0.05 12.18 16.13
C TRP A 49 1.16 12.35 15.08
N GLN A 50 1.32 11.35 14.21
CA GLN A 50 2.26 11.45 13.10
C GLN A 50 1.77 12.43 12.03
N HIS A 51 0.46 12.52 11.79
CA HIS A 51 -0.14 13.55 10.92
C HIS A 51 0.24 14.95 11.40
N GLU A 52 0.00 15.26 12.67
CA GLU A 52 0.34 16.56 13.27
C GLU A 52 1.83 16.89 13.12
N ALA A 53 2.70 15.90 13.35
CA ALA A 53 4.15 16.07 13.16
C ALA A 53 4.53 16.30 11.68
N ASN A 54 3.91 15.57 10.75
CA ASN A 54 4.19 15.69 9.32
C ASN A 54 3.74 17.04 8.76
N LEU A 55 2.65 17.62 9.24
CA LEU A 55 2.20 18.97 8.85
C LEU A 55 3.26 20.03 9.15
N ALA A 56 4.03 19.88 10.23
CA ALA A 56 5.12 20.78 10.58
C ALA A 56 6.39 20.59 9.71
N ILE A 57 6.57 19.40 9.12
CA ILE A 57 7.78 19.04 8.36
C ILE A 57 7.57 19.23 6.86
N ASN A 58 6.52 18.64 6.29
CA ASN A 58 6.22 18.70 4.87
C ASN A 58 4.69 18.57 4.63
N PRO A 59 3.95 19.69 4.73
CA PRO A 59 2.49 19.68 4.61
C PRO A 59 2.01 19.27 3.20
N LYS A 60 2.84 19.46 2.16
CA LYS A 60 2.50 19.02 0.81
C LYS A 60 2.50 17.50 0.70
N ALA A 61 3.53 16.84 1.23
CA ALA A 61 3.57 15.38 1.27
C ALA A 61 2.42 14.82 2.11
N GLU A 62 2.08 15.49 3.23
CA GLU A 62 1.00 15.06 4.09
C GLU A 62 -0.37 15.07 3.38
N SER A 63 -0.61 16.05 2.51
CA SER A 63 -1.86 16.11 1.72
C SER A 63 -2.08 14.92 0.76
N LEU A 64 -1.02 14.14 0.46
CA LEU A 64 -1.13 12.94 -0.38
C LEU A 64 -1.53 11.69 0.41
N ILE A 65 -1.29 11.68 1.72
CA ILE A 65 -1.49 10.50 2.58
C ILE A 65 -2.58 10.70 3.65
N TRP A 66 -2.98 11.95 3.88
CA TRP A 66 -4.09 12.32 4.75
C TRP A 66 -5.33 12.67 3.92
N THR A 67 -6.24 11.71 3.79
CA THR A 67 -7.45 11.81 2.95
C THR A 67 -8.70 11.43 3.77
N PRO A 68 -9.17 12.31 4.67
CA PRO A 68 -10.24 12.00 5.63
C PRO A 68 -11.54 11.48 4.99
N GLU A 69 -11.83 11.89 3.75
CA GLU A 69 -12.99 11.49 2.98
C GLU A 69 -12.99 10.01 2.55
N THR A 70 -11.80 9.40 2.41
CA THR A 70 -11.63 7.97 2.08
C THR A 70 -11.16 7.14 3.27
N GLN A 71 -10.92 7.78 4.42
CA GLN A 71 -10.35 7.16 5.60
C GLN A 71 -11.33 7.10 6.78
N GLU A 72 -11.06 6.22 7.73
CA GLU A 72 -11.81 6.03 8.97
C GLU A 72 -10.85 5.91 10.16
N THR A 73 -11.29 6.36 11.34
CA THR A 73 -10.54 6.19 12.58
C THR A 73 -10.65 4.76 13.10
N LYS A 74 -9.52 4.18 13.50
CA LYS A 74 -9.41 2.89 14.17
C LYS A 74 -8.63 3.08 15.48
N ARG A 75 -9.29 2.82 16.61
CA ARG A 75 -8.59 2.74 17.90
C ARG A 75 -7.80 1.44 17.98
N SER A 76 -6.50 1.54 18.26
CA SER A 76 -5.63 0.40 18.46
C SER A 76 -5.89 -0.25 19.82
N GLN A 77 -5.48 -1.52 19.98
CA GLN A 77 -5.59 -2.23 21.26
C GLN A 77 -4.81 -1.52 22.39
N PHE A 78 -3.74 -0.81 22.06
CA PHE A 78 -2.92 -0.04 23.01
C PHE A 78 -3.41 1.41 23.17
N GLY A 79 -4.61 1.74 22.68
CA GLY A 79 -5.26 3.05 22.88
C GLY A 79 -4.88 4.15 21.88
N GLY A 80 -3.97 3.87 20.94
CA GLY A 80 -3.59 4.81 19.88
C GLY A 80 -4.70 5.02 18.85
N ILE A 81 -4.82 6.24 18.32
CA ILE A 81 -5.77 6.57 17.24
C ILE A 81 -5.03 6.45 15.91
N ASN A 82 -5.42 5.47 15.12
CA ASN A 82 -4.95 5.30 13.76
C ASN A 82 -6.05 5.69 12.77
N VAL A 83 -5.63 6.01 11.56
CA VAL A 83 -6.47 6.34 10.42
C VAL A 83 -6.09 5.38 9.30
N ARG A 84 -7.09 4.77 8.67
CA ARG A 84 -6.89 3.81 7.57
C ARG A 84 -7.95 4.04 6.50
N TYR A 85 -7.78 3.47 5.32
CA TYR A 85 -8.88 3.43 4.35
C TYR A 85 -10.14 2.79 4.95
N GLN A 86 -11.30 3.38 4.63
CA GLN A 86 -12.61 2.87 5.04
C GLN A 86 -12.74 1.38 4.70
N HIS A 87 -13.29 0.59 5.60
CA HIS A 87 -13.22 -0.88 5.47
C HIS A 87 -13.77 -1.43 4.14
N GLN A 88 -14.90 -0.93 3.67
CA GLN A 88 -15.50 -1.38 2.41
C GLN A 88 -14.66 -0.96 1.20
N LEU A 89 -14.23 0.29 1.16
CA LEU A 89 -13.32 0.82 0.13
C LEU A 89 -12.02 0.01 0.11
N LYS A 90 -11.44 -0.25 1.28
CA LYS A 90 -10.21 -1.03 1.41
C LYS A 90 -10.32 -2.42 0.78
N ASN A 91 -11.44 -3.11 0.96
CA ASN A 91 -11.64 -4.43 0.35
C ASN A 91 -11.69 -4.36 -1.19
N GLN A 92 -12.26 -3.29 -1.74
CA GLN A 92 -12.26 -3.03 -3.19
C GLN A 92 -10.83 -2.77 -3.68
N LEU A 93 -10.10 -1.86 -3.02
CA LEU A 93 -8.72 -1.51 -3.35
C LEU A 93 -7.77 -2.72 -3.28
N ILE A 94 -7.94 -3.60 -2.28
CA ILE A 94 -7.20 -4.87 -2.17
C ILE A 94 -7.50 -5.78 -3.37
N SER A 95 -8.74 -5.82 -3.84
CA SER A 95 -9.15 -6.64 -4.98
C SER A 95 -8.52 -6.11 -6.28
N GLU A 96 -8.55 -4.81 -6.48
CA GLU A 96 -7.91 -4.14 -7.63
C GLU A 96 -6.40 -4.35 -7.64
N PHE A 97 -5.73 -4.16 -6.49
CA PHE A 97 -4.29 -4.40 -6.36
C PHE A 97 -3.93 -5.85 -6.68
N LYS A 98 -4.71 -6.81 -6.16
CA LYS A 98 -4.51 -8.24 -6.46
C LYS A 98 -4.66 -8.55 -7.95
N GLN A 99 -5.65 -7.95 -8.60
CA GLN A 99 -5.87 -8.13 -10.03
C GLN A 99 -4.66 -7.63 -10.83
N LEU A 100 -4.21 -6.41 -10.56
CA LEU A 100 -3.05 -5.81 -11.22
C LEU A 100 -1.77 -6.61 -10.97
N HIS A 101 -1.54 -7.01 -9.72
CA HIS A 101 -0.43 -7.86 -9.33
C HIS A 101 -0.44 -9.20 -10.09
N GLN A 102 -1.59 -9.87 -10.14
CA GLN A 102 -1.74 -11.17 -10.81
C GLN A 102 -1.56 -11.06 -12.33
N GLU A 103 -1.90 -9.92 -12.92
CA GLU A 103 -1.69 -9.65 -14.35
C GLU A 103 -0.19 -9.55 -14.70
N ILE A 104 0.60 -8.84 -13.89
CA ILE A 104 1.97 -8.43 -14.27
C ILE A 104 3.06 -9.28 -13.61
N ILE A 105 2.91 -9.60 -12.33
CA ILE A 105 3.89 -10.34 -11.53
C ILE A 105 3.28 -11.58 -10.84
N PRO A 106 2.60 -12.49 -11.58
CA PRO A 106 1.99 -13.69 -10.99
C PRO A 106 3.01 -14.63 -10.33
N TRP A 107 4.30 -14.46 -10.62
CA TRP A 107 5.41 -15.21 -10.05
C TRP A 107 5.73 -14.84 -8.60
N CYS A 108 5.20 -13.73 -8.07
CA CYS A 108 5.49 -13.24 -6.72
C CYS A 108 4.28 -13.40 -5.79
N PRO A 109 3.94 -14.59 -5.29
CA PRO A 109 2.72 -14.81 -4.51
C PRO A 109 2.61 -13.90 -3.28
N ILE A 110 1.41 -13.33 -3.09
CA ILE A 110 1.06 -12.53 -1.91
C ILE A 110 0.86 -13.46 -0.70
N ARG A 111 1.72 -13.35 0.31
CA ARG A 111 1.58 -14.09 1.57
C ARG A 111 0.45 -13.54 2.44
N TYR A 112 0.34 -12.21 2.49
CA TYR A 112 -0.74 -11.51 3.15
C TYR A 112 -0.87 -10.10 2.58
N ILE A 113 -2.07 -9.55 2.71
CA ILE A 113 -2.43 -8.19 2.30
C ILE A 113 -3.34 -7.59 3.37
N PHE A 114 -2.98 -6.41 3.89
CA PHE A 114 -3.67 -5.83 5.04
C PHE A 114 -4.28 -4.47 4.82
#